data_AF-A0A948VXI4-F1
#
_entry.id   AF-A0A948VXI4-F1
#
_cell.length_a   1.000
_cell.length_b   1.000
_cell.length_c   1.000
_cell.angle_alpha   90.00
_cell.angle_beta   90.00
_cell.angle_gamma   90.00
#
_symmetry.space_group_name_H-M   'P 1'
#
loop_
_entity.id
_entity.type
_entity.pdbx_description
1 polymer ?
#
loop_
_entity_poly.entity_id
_entity_poly.type
_entity_poly.pdbx_seq_one_letter_code
_entity_poly.pdbx_strand_id
1 'polypeptide(L)'
;QTLTAEAIAIMLADLNNRLPGFGVRVTDFQITGYELDPDIKRQRLLFWESKWRGYIAKTSGEAKADQIRVREKARAEAQRDLILAIAEGLDKMDPVHLPDSLLLSLSGILDQSLQDPLSRAFIAKDLLPTLERLQELLKKR
;
A
#
# COMPACT_ATOMS: atom_id res chain seq x y z
N GLN A 1 5.55 2.18 37.41
CA GLN A 1 7.01 2.03 37.27
C GLN A 1 7.57 2.29 38.65
N THR A 2 7.94 1.22 39.36
CA THR A 2 8.65 1.30 40.64
C THR A 2 10.03 1.89 40.37
N LEU A 3 10.47 2.84 41.20
CA LEU A 3 11.88 3.22 41.22
C LEU A 3 12.72 1.94 41.38
N THR A 4 13.85 1.88 40.68
CA THR A 4 14.82 0.82 40.91
C THR A 4 15.23 0.86 42.37
N ALA A 5 15.39 -0.32 43.00
CA ALA A 5 15.75 -0.43 44.43
C ALA A 5 16.99 0.41 44.80
N GLU A 6 17.86 0.63 43.82
CA GLU A 6 19.05 1.47 43.87
C GLU A 6 18.74 2.94 44.18
N ALA A 7 17.71 3.54 43.55
CA ALA A 7 17.35 4.93 43.80
C ALA A 7 16.82 5.14 45.24
N ILE A 8 16.07 4.15 45.75
CA ILE A 8 15.56 4.17 47.13
C ILE A 8 16.73 4.07 48.13
N ALA A 9 17.70 3.19 47.87
CA ALA A 9 18.88 3.03 48.72
C ALA A 9 19.73 4.30 48.79
N ILE A 10 19.95 4.97 47.65
CA ILE A 10 20.69 6.24 47.57
C ILE A 10 19.98 7.32 48.41
N MET A 11 18.66 7.42 48.27
CA MET A 11 17.86 8.45 48.95
C MET A 11 17.81 8.23 50.47
N LEU A 12 17.66 6.98 50.92
CA LEU A 12 17.71 6.61 52.34
C LEU A 12 19.08 6.89 52.96
N ALA A 13 20.17 6.65 52.22
CA ALA A 13 21.51 6.95 52.69
C ALA A 13 21.75 8.46 52.84
N ASP A 14 21.35 9.28 51.87
CA ASP A 14 21.50 10.75 51.95
C ASP A 14 20.67 11.34 53.10
N LEU A 15 19.42 10.88 53.28
CA LEU A 15 18.56 11.33 54.38
C LEU A 15 19.13 10.97 55.76
N ASN A 16 19.61 9.73 55.93
CA ASN A 16 20.17 9.29 57.21
C ASN A 16 21.54 9.91 57.53
N ASN A 17 22.24 10.48 56.56
CA ASN A 17 23.45 11.27 56.81
C ASN A 17 23.15 12.68 57.33
N ARG A 18 21.98 13.24 57.03
CA ARG A 18 21.61 14.64 57.37
C ARG A 18 20.80 14.77 58.65
N LEU A 19 20.12 13.69 59.05
CA LEU A 19 19.24 13.66 60.21
C LEU A 19 19.85 13.24 61.58
N PRO A 20 21.13 12.81 61.71
CA PRO A 20 21.68 12.44 63.02
C PRO A 20 21.62 13.56 64.06
N GLY A 21 21.76 14.82 63.64
CA GLY A 21 21.67 16.00 64.52
C GLY A 21 20.28 16.22 65.14
N PHE A 22 19.25 15.52 64.65
CA PHE A 22 17.89 15.59 65.16
C PHE A 22 17.48 14.35 65.96
N GLY A 23 18.37 13.35 66.12
CA GLY A 23 18.09 12.12 66.84
C GLY A 23 17.09 11.18 66.15
N VAL A 24 16.86 11.37 64.84
CA VAL A 24 15.89 10.59 64.06
C VAL A 24 16.62 9.76 62.99
N ARG A 25 16.11 8.55 62.74
CA ARG A 25 16.55 7.67 61.65
C ARG A 25 15.37 7.34 60.75
N VAL A 26 15.55 7.54 59.44
CA VAL A 26 14.56 7.17 58.43
C VAL A 26 14.69 5.69 58.12
N THR A 27 13.63 4.92 58.39
CA THR A 27 13.57 3.47 58.16
C THR A 27 12.94 3.12 56.82
N ASP A 28 12.04 3.97 56.32
CA ASP A 28 11.33 3.74 55.08
C ASP A 28 11.00 5.08 54.40
N PHE A 29 10.91 5.05 53.07
CA PHE A 29 10.59 6.21 52.24
C PHE A 29 9.75 5.76 51.05
N GLN A 30 8.60 6.39 50.88
CA GLN A 30 7.69 6.14 49.77
C GLN A 30 7.37 7.45 49.03
N ILE A 31 7.46 7.42 47.71
CA ILE A 31 6.97 8.50 46.86
C ILE A 31 5.46 8.30 46.62
N THR A 32 4.66 9.24 47.08
CA THR A 32 3.20 9.23 46.94
C THR A 32 2.72 9.83 45.62
N GLY A 33 3.52 10.69 45.00
CA GLY A 33 3.22 11.31 43.71
C GLY A 33 4.48 11.82 43.04
N TYR A 34 4.45 11.86 41.71
CA TYR A 34 5.50 12.46 40.91
C TYR A 34 4.87 13.17 39.72
N GLU A 35 5.42 14.31 39.36
CA GLU A 35 5.05 15.01 38.14
C GLU A 35 6.19 14.85 37.14
N LEU A 36 5.88 14.24 35.99
CA LEU A 36 6.80 14.30 34.86
C LEU A 36 6.80 15.72 34.31
N ASP A 37 8.01 16.17 33.96
CA ASP A 37 8.23 17.37 33.17
C ASP A 37 7.25 17.40 31.96
N PRO A 38 6.55 18.53 31.75
CA PRO A 38 5.63 18.72 30.63
C PRO A 38 6.25 18.38 29.27
N ASP A 39 7.53 18.66 29.07
CA ASP A 39 8.21 18.41 27.80
C ASP A 39 8.46 16.91 27.58
N ILE A 40 8.80 16.16 28.63
CA ILE A 40 8.93 14.69 28.58
C ILE A 40 7.56 14.05 28.31
N LYS A 41 6.49 14.56 28.94
CA LYS A 41 5.11 14.12 28.65
C LYS A 41 4.76 14.34 27.18
N ARG A 42 5.06 15.52 26.63
CA ARG A 42 4.80 15.86 25.23
C ARG A 42 5.57 14.96 24.28
N GLN A 43 6.86 14.75 24.53
CA GLN A 43 7.70 13.86 23.71
C GLN A 43 7.17 12.42 23.70
N ARG A 44 6.76 11.88 24.86
CA ARG A 44 6.14 10.55 24.94
C ARG A 44 4.86 10.47 24.12
N LEU A 45 4.00 11.48 24.20
CA LEU A 45 2.75 11.53 23.43
C LEU A 45 3.03 11.53 21.93
N LEU A 46 3.93 12.42 21.47
CA LEU A 46 4.32 12.51 20.06
C LEU A 46 4.93 11.21 19.54
N PHE A 47 5.78 10.56 20.33
CA PHE A 47 6.37 9.27 19.97
C PHE A 47 5.34 8.16 19.87
N TRP A 48 4.35 8.13 20.77
CA TRP A 48 3.25 7.19 20.69
C TRP A 48 2.39 7.44 19.45
N GLU A 49 2.02 8.68 19.19
CA GLU A 49 1.22 9.04 18.02
C GLU A 49 1.94 8.72 16.70
N SER A 50 3.24 8.98 16.60
CA SER A 50 3.98 8.74 15.36
C SER A 50 4.01 7.27 14.96
N LYS A 51 4.15 6.36 15.94
CA LYS A 51 4.05 4.91 15.71
C LYS A 51 2.70 4.51 15.14
N TRP A 52 1.61 5.03 15.72
CA TRP A 52 0.26 4.74 15.24
C TRP A 52 -0.01 5.32 13.86
N ARG A 53 0.44 6.55 13.59
CA ARG A 53 0.31 7.17 12.27
C ARG A 53 1.04 6.36 11.19
N GLY A 54 2.25 5.88 11.47
CA GLY A 54 3.01 5.03 10.55
C GLY A 54 2.30 3.71 10.23
N TYR A 55 1.74 3.05 11.25
CA TYR A 55 0.97 1.83 11.08
C TYR A 55 -0.27 2.05 10.20
N ILE A 56 -1.07 3.07 10.52
CA ILE A 56 -2.29 3.41 9.77
C ILE A 56 -1.97 3.74 8.31
N ALA A 57 -0.93 4.55 8.07
CA ALA A 57 -0.53 4.94 6.72
C ALA A 57 -0.14 3.73 5.87
N LYS A 58 0.62 2.78 6.43
CA LYS A 58 1.01 1.56 5.73
C LYS A 58 -0.22 0.70 5.39
N THR A 59 -1.06 0.42 6.38
CA THR A 59 -2.27 -0.40 6.17
C THR A 59 -3.24 0.26 5.17
N SER A 60 -3.40 1.59 5.23
CA SER A 60 -4.25 2.32 4.29
C SER A 60 -3.67 2.31 2.87
N GLY A 61 -2.35 2.41 2.73
CA GLY A 61 -1.66 2.35 1.45
C GLY A 61 -1.80 0.98 0.78
N GLU A 62 -1.61 -0.09 1.54
CA GLU A 62 -1.79 -1.48 1.08
C GLU A 62 -3.23 -1.73 0.62
N ALA A 63 -4.22 -1.37 1.46
CA ALA A 63 -5.63 -1.51 1.10
C ALA A 63 -6.00 -0.72 -0.16
N LYS A 64 -5.45 0.50 -0.33
CA LYS A 64 -5.70 1.32 -1.51
C LYS A 64 -5.07 0.72 -2.76
N ALA A 65 -3.85 0.20 -2.65
CA ALA A 65 -3.16 -0.47 -3.76
C ALA A 65 -3.94 -1.71 -4.21
N ASP A 66 -4.45 -2.51 -3.28
CA ASP A 66 -5.26 -3.69 -3.61
C ASP A 66 -6.58 -3.31 -4.28
N GLN A 67 -7.25 -2.25 -3.80
CA GLN A 67 -8.46 -1.73 -4.45
C GLN A 67 -8.17 -1.31 -5.91
N ILE A 68 -7.04 -0.63 -6.15
CA ILE A 68 -6.63 -0.22 -7.49
C ILE A 68 -6.37 -1.45 -8.37
N ARG A 69 -5.64 -2.45 -7.85
CA ARG A 69 -5.35 -3.69 -8.59
C ARG A 69 -6.61 -4.44 -9.00
N VAL A 70 -7.56 -4.59 -8.08
CA VAL A 70 -8.84 -5.26 -8.38
C VAL A 70 -9.61 -4.51 -9.47
N ARG A 71 -9.67 -3.18 -9.38
CA ARG A 71 -10.36 -2.35 -10.37
C ARG A 71 -9.70 -2.41 -11.74
N GLU A 72 -8.37 -2.27 -11.81
CA GLU A 72 -7.64 -2.32 -13.08
C GLU A 72 -7.68 -3.71 -13.70
N LYS A 73 -7.63 -4.77 -12.89
CA LYS A 73 -7.83 -6.15 -13.38
C LYS A 73 -9.23 -6.31 -14.00
N ALA A 74 -10.28 -5.91 -13.30
CA ALA A 74 -11.65 -5.99 -13.82
C ALA A 74 -11.83 -5.15 -15.10
N ARG A 75 -11.16 -3.99 -15.18
CA ARG A 75 -11.15 -3.14 -16.38
C ARG A 75 -10.45 -3.82 -17.55
N ALA A 76 -9.28 -4.43 -17.32
CA ALA A 76 -8.55 -5.15 -18.35
C ALA A 76 -9.33 -6.38 -18.85
N GLU A 77 -10.00 -7.11 -17.95
CA GLU A 77 -10.90 -8.21 -18.31
C GLU A 77 -12.08 -7.72 -19.17
N ALA A 78 -12.75 -6.64 -18.78
CA ALA A 78 -13.83 -6.08 -19.60
C ALA A 78 -13.35 -5.58 -20.97
N GLN A 79 -12.15 -4.99 -21.06
CA GLN A 79 -11.55 -4.57 -22.32
C GLN A 79 -11.23 -5.77 -23.21
N ARG A 80 -10.69 -6.85 -22.64
CA ARG A 80 -10.45 -8.12 -23.34
C ARG A 80 -11.74 -8.67 -23.93
N ASP A 81 -12.79 -8.77 -23.12
CA ASP A 81 -14.08 -9.34 -23.55
C ASP A 81 -14.71 -8.51 -24.67
N LEU A 82 -14.61 -7.18 -24.58
CA LEU A 82 -15.08 -6.27 -25.62
C LEU A 82 -14.30 -6.49 -26.92
N ILE A 83 -12.97 -6.60 -26.85
CA ILE A 83 -12.13 -6.86 -28.01
C ILE A 83 -12.48 -8.21 -28.66
N LEU A 84 -12.67 -9.26 -27.86
CA LEU A 84 -13.05 -10.58 -28.37
C LEU A 84 -14.43 -10.53 -29.04
N ALA A 85 -15.40 -9.83 -28.44
CA ALA A 85 -16.72 -9.64 -29.03
C ALA A 85 -16.65 -8.88 -30.37
N ILE A 86 -15.78 -7.87 -30.48
CA ILE A 86 -15.53 -7.18 -31.74
C ILE A 86 -14.89 -8.13 -32.76
N ALA A 87 -13.87 -8.89 -32.36
CA ALA A 87 -13.18 -9.83 -33.24
C ALA A 87 -14.13 -10.92 -33.78
N GLU A 88 -14.96 -11.49 -32.93
CA GLU A 88 -15.99 -12.46 -33.34
C GLU A 88 -17.05 -11.83 -34.24
N GLY A 89 -17.42 -10.57 -34.00
CA GLY A 89 -18.33 -9.83 -34.87
C GLY A 89 -17.74 -9.59 -36.26
N LEU A 90 -16.44 -9.31 -36.32
CA LEU A 90 -15.70 -9.10 -37.57
C LEU A 90 -15.48 -10.41 -38.34
N ASP A 91 -15.17 -11.52 -37.66
CA ASP A 91 -15.00 -12.83 -38.30
C ASP A 91 -16.30 -13.34 -38.96
N LYS A 92 -17.45 -12.86 -38.47
CA LYS A 92 -18.77 -13.13 -39.06
C LYS A 92 -19.13 -12.19 -40.22
N MET A 93 -18.38 -11.10 -40.43
CA MET A 93 -18.56 -10.20 -41.56
C MET A 93 -17.71 -10.64 -42.76
N ASP A 94 -18.26 -10.48 -43.97
CA ASP A 94 -17.56 -10.84 -45.20
C ASP A 94 -16.33 -9.93 -45.37
N PRO A 95 -15.09 -10.47 -45.49
CA PRO A 95 -13.85 -9.68 -45.56
C PRO A 95 -13.83 -8.66 -46.71
N VAL A 96 -14.66 -8.85 -47.74
CA VAL A 96 -14.80 -7.96 -48.89
C VAL A 96 -15.49 -6.64 -48.53
N HIS A 97 -16.27 -6.60 -47.45
CA HIS A 97 -17.05 -5.43 -47.01
C HIS A 97 -16.48 -4.70 -45.80
N LEU A 98 -15.32 -5.12 -45.31
CA LEU A 98 -14.70 -4.56 -44.12
C LEU A 98 -13.80 -3.36 -44.47
N PRO A 99 -14.06 -2.14 -43.94
CA PRO A 99 -13.27 -0.96 -44.28
C PRO A 99 -11.85 -1.05 -43.73
N ASP A 100 -10.84 -0.78 -44.58
CA ASP A 100 -9.42 -0.81 -44.20
C ASP A 100 -9.09 0.12 -43.02
N SER A 101 -9.78 1.25 -42.91
CA SER A 101 -9.62 2.21 -41.80
C SER A 101 -10.03 1.63 -40.44
N LEU A 102 -11.03 0.74 -40.42
CA LEU A 102 -11.46 0.04 -39.20
C LEU A 102 -10.44 -1.04 -38.80
N LEU A 103 -9.92 -1.79 -39.76
CA LEU A 103 -8.89 -2.81 -39.53
C LEU A 103 -7.59 -2.19 -38.99
N LEU A 104 -7.15 -1.07 -39.59
CA LEU A 104 -5.97 -0.33 -39.13
C LEU A 104 -6.17 0.26 -37.73
N SER A 105 -7.35 0.85 -37.47
CA SER A 105 -7.66 1.40 -36.15
C SER A 105 -7.69 0.31 -35.08
N LEU A 106 -8.26 -0.86 -35.37
CA LEU A 106 -8.26 -2.00 -34.46
C LEU A 106 -6.86 -2.54 -34.21
N SER A 107 -6.06 -2.73 -35.27
CA SER A 107 -4.65 -3.13 -35.14
C SER A 107 -3.87 -2.15 -34.25
N GLY A 108 -4.06 -0.85 -34.43
CA GLY A 108 -3.40 0.17 -33.62
C GLY A 108 -3.83 0.17 -32.15
N ILE A 109 -5.13 0.03 -31.88
CA ILE A 109 -5.67 -0.06 -30.51
C ILE A 109 -5.15 -1.31 -29.80
N LEU A 110 -5.08 -2.43 -30.53
CA LEU A 110 -4.58 -3.70 -30.04
C LEU A 110 -3.08 -3.65 -29.74
N ASP A 111 -2.27 -3.11 -30.65
CA ASP A 111 -0.83 -2.91 -30.42
C ASP A 111 -0.58 -2.01 -29.21
N GLN A 112 -1.34 -0.93 -29.07
CA GLN A 112 -1.21 -0.03 -27.93
C GLN A 112 -1.67 -0.68 -26.61
N SER A 113 -2.69 -1.53 -26.64
CA SER A 113 -3.11 -2.34 -25.49
C SER A 113 -2.04 -3.37 -25.08
N LEU A 114 -1.32 -3.95 -26.03
CA LEU A 114 -0.22 -4.88 -25.75
C LEU A 114 1.06 -4.19 -25.22
N GLN A 115 1.18 -2.86 -25.33
CA GLN A 115 2.30 -2.11 -24.74
C GLN A 115 2.16 -1.94 -23.22
N ASP A 116 0.95 -1.98 -22.67
CA ASP A 116 0.72 -1.92 -21.23
C ASP A 116 1.01 -3.29 -20.56
N PRO A 117 1.93 -3.38 -19.57
CA PRO A 117 2.28 -4.64 -18.90
C PRO A 117 1.11 -5.40 -18.28
N LEU A 118 0.12 -4.68 -17.73
CA LEU A 118 -1.05 -5.30 -17.11
C LEU A 118 -1.96 -5.90 -18.19
N SER A 119 -2.31 -5.09 -19.18
CA SER A 119 -3.09 -5.53 -20.34
C SER A 119 -2.44 -6.71 -21.07
N ARG A 120 -1.12 -6.67 -21.31
CA ARG A 120 -0.36 -7.78 -21.95
C ARG A 120 -0.54 -9.11 -21.20
N ALA A 121 -0.48 -9.11 -19.87
CA ALA A 121 -0.59 -10.33 -19.08
C ALA A 121 -1.99 -10.99 -19.18
N PHE A 122 -3.04 -10.20 -19.33
CA PHE A 122 -4.42 -10.70 -19.39
C PHE A 122 -4.90 -11.01 -20.82
N ILE A 123 -4.29 -10.38 -21.82
CA ILE A 123 -4.87 -10.26 -23.16
C ILE A 123 -4.04 -10.99 -24.24
N ALA A 124 -2.72 -11.14 -24.06
CA ALA A 124 -1.83 -11.55 -25.15
C ALA A 124 -2.04 -12.97 -25.71
N LYS A 125 -2.50 -13.93 -24.89
CA LYS A 125 -2.61 -15.34 -25.34
C LYS A 125 -3.61 -15.55 -26.47
N ASP A 126 -4.73 -14.84 -26.43
CA ASP A 126 -5.84 -15.04 -27.37
C ASP A 126 -5.89 -13.95 -28.46
N LEU A 127 -5.24 -12.80 -28.24
CA LEU A 127 -5.23 -11.70 -29.22
C LEU A 127 -4.08 -11.73 -30.21
N LEU A 128 -2.94 -12.36 -29.89
CA LEU A 128 -1.82 -12.48 -30.83
C LEU A 128 -2.23 -13.17 -32.15
N PRO A 129 -2.93 -14.33 -32.13
CA PRO A 129 -3.37 -14.98 -33.37
C PRO A 129 -4.36 -14.11 -34.17
N THR A 130 -5.19 -13.33 -33.47
CA THR A 130 -6.19 -12.43 -34.07
C THR A 130 -5.53 -11.23 -34.73
N LEU A 131 -4.51 -10.66 -34.10
CA LEU A 131 -3.65 -9.62 -34.68
C LEU A 131 -2.89 -10.12 -35.90
N GLU A 132 -2.30 -11.32 -35.82
CA GLU A 132 -1.60 -11.94 -36.96
C GLU A 132 -2.55 -12.15 -38.14
N ARG A 133 -3.77 -12.62 -37.90
CA ARG A 133 -4.81 -12.74 -38.94
C ARG A 133 -5.18 -11.40 -39.56
N LEU A 134 -5.40 -10.36 -38.75
CA LEU A 134 -5.70 -9.01 -39.25
C LEU A 134 -4.53 -8.46 -40.08
N GLN A 135 -3.30 -8.70 -39.65
CA GLN A 135 -2.11 -8.28 -40.36
C GLN A 135 -1.92 -9.04 -41.68
N GLU A 136 -2.27 -10.33 -41.72
CA GLU A 136 -2.31 -11.12 -42.97
C GLU A 136 -3.38 -10.61 -43.93
N LEU A 137 -4.57 -10.26 -43.45
CA LEU A 137 -5.64 -9.71 -44.28
C LEU A 137 -5.25 -8.36 -44.92
N LEU A 138 -4.49 -7.54 -44.20
CA LEU A 138 -3.91 -6.30 -44.73
C LEU A 138 -2.75 -6.54 -45.72
N LYS A 139 -2.04 -7.69 -45.63
CA LYS A 139 -0.90 -8.04 -46.52
C LYS A 139 -1.28 -8.83 -47.77
N LYS A 140 -2.43 -9.53 -47.76
CA LYS A 140 -2.90 -10.41 -48.87
C LYS A 140 -3.66 -9.67 -49.98
N ARG A 141 -3.67 -8.34 -49.96
CA ARG A 141 -4.18 -7.48 -51.04
C ARG A 141 -3.06 -6.63 -51.61
#